data_AF-A0A101TN31-F1
#
_entry.id   AF-A0A101TN31-F1
#
_cell.length_a   1.000
_cell.length_b   1.000
_cell.length_c   1.000
_cell.angle_alpha   90.00
_cell.angle_beta   90.00
_cell.angle_gamma   90.00
#
_symmetry.space_group_name_H-M   'P 1'
#
loop_
_entity.id
_entity.type
_entity.pdbx_description
1 polymer ?
#
loop_
_entity_poly.entity_id
_entity_poly.type
_entity_poly.pdbx_seq_one_letter_code
_entity_poly.pdbx_strand_id
1 'polypeptide(L)'
;MYNLDQISNAAAQLTGESLEGARQRLGALQRFDQLIPAAWAGQALLESVLVSALSSVTGQSRPFGVREAKPVNEGLVLRVERPEDVQALFELLPYQPKRGPWRGVRGLVVQTDVKRLRFGFRTWVYERSWRAAEPAVWVTGPHGVDLPALMAAHEERIRTAGHSAQWDPQRPEPGPQRREPATRSLVRQLSASSAMGSALLRRPRLWDSLAGYAGVRMATQMTDYGLDWILERQVAGPQFDDARLIEVLTDSIVGCGLRILDHACGTEECTVRLAPRPGTWDWRGVFTVRSHRAASLPHVQAPGPRPLTAIGDRLSVSRPVTNLDGPDRGVQDRDGVTIQLTGVPHTGGLHRDDLSWVAEQIAAVWTTQGLVTAIILARDRDGWIGFRDHGKPAWATAPVPGAVEGWRRLRIAPPPGELWSLNVSDDDEEIVGALAEARRRFDRVFLIKRNDDWRWEEHSLGRLTDVRILVHRAEPYERRLLLPAESGQDTDAVMLTPAESAMQWRQQELGRWTSKRPLSGMLLVNPASQDVQPDNFDVAVENELARYGTPILGRFPANRPIAHGPGLSPHPPTVLDPQTDQPTHAQMVTAANALARRLWPDSRLASEPPKAPTTPVTSPS
;
A
#
# COMPACT_ATOMS: atom_id res chain seq x y z
N MET A 1 7.92 5.36 20.66
CA MET A 1 6.92 4.32 20.93
C MET A 1 5.58 4.79 20.34
N TYR A 2 5.03 3.99 19.42
CA TYR A 2 3.78 4.06 18.64
C TYR A 2 3.37 5.30 17.84
N ASN A 3 3.42 5.09 16.52
CA ASN A 3 2.79 5.83 15.42
C ASN A 3 1.25 5.61 15.36
N LEU A 4 0.65 4.92 16.34
CA LEU A 4 -0.77 4.55 16.29
C LEU A 4 -1.69 5.76 16.28
N ASP A 5 -1.35 6.83 17.01
CA ASP A 5 -2.16 8.05 17.04
C ASP A 5 -2.13 8.81 15.71
N GLN A 6 -0.95 8.94 15.09
CA GLN A 6 -0.82 9.59 13.78
C GLN A 6 -1.52 8.76 12.69
N ILE A 7 -1.36 7.44 12.73
CA ILE A 7 -2.01 6.50 11.80
C ILE A 7 -3.54 6.50 11.99
N SER A 8 -4.02 6.52 13.24
CA SER A 8 -5.46 6.58 13.54
C SER A 8 -6.08 7.92 13.17
N ASN A 9 -5.36 9.02 13.38
CA ASN A 9 -5.78 10.35 12.92
C ASN A 9 -5.90 10.38 11.40
N ALA A 10 -4.90 9.88 10.67
CA ALA A 10 -4.94 9.86 9.21
C ALA A 10 -6.10 9.01 8.67
N ALA A 11 -6.32 7.83 9.25
CA ALA A 11 -7.44 6.98 8.89
C ALA A 11 -8.79 7.68 9.15
N ALA A 12 -8.95 8.29 10.33
CA ALA A 12 -10.15 9.04 10.69
C ALA A 12 -10.39 10.26 9.79
N GLN A 13 -9.32 10.97 9.42
CA GLN A 13 -9.38 12.14 8.55
C GLN A 13 -9.86 11.81 7.14
N LEU A 14 -9.58 10.61 6.63
CA LEU A 14 -9.95 10.18 5.27
C LEU A 14 -11.27 9.41 5.22
N THR A 15 -11.54 8.57 6.22
CA THR A 15 -12.74 7.73 6.28
C THR A 15 -13.93 8.46 6.90
N GLY A 16 -13.67 9.44 7.78
CA GLY A 16 -14.69 10.10 8.60
C GLY A 16 -15.09 9.30 9.84
N GLU A 17 -14.43 8.17 10.11
CA GLU A 17 -14.68 7.35 11.30
C GLU A 17 -14.27 8.11 12.58
N SER A 18 -14.84 7.72 13.74
CA SER A 18 -14.38 8.28 15.01
C SER A 18 -12.94 7.88 15.28
N LEU A 19 -12.15 8.75 15.93
CA LEU A 19 -10.75 8.44 16.26
C LEU A 19 -10.63 7.15 17.09
N GLU A 20 -11.55 6.94 18.03
CA GLU A 20 -11.62 5.70 18.81
C GLU A 20 -11.92 4.49 17.92
N GLY A 21 -12.85 4.62 16.97
CA GLY A 21 -13.16 3.58 15.99
C GLY A 21 -11.98 3.25 15.09
N ALA A 22 -11.24 4.27 14.64
CA ALA A 22 -10.00 4.11 13.88
C ALA A 22 -8.96 3.35 14.70
N ARG A 23 -8.70 3.78 15.95
CA ARG A 23 -7.75 3.14 16.86
C ARG A 23 -8.07 1.67 17.10
N GLN A 24 -9.33 1.35 17.39
CA GLN A 24 -9.76 -0.04 17.61
C GLN A 24 -9.56 -0.90 16.36
N ARG A 25 -9.94 -0.39 15.19
CA ARG A 25 -9.77 -1.10 13.90
C ARG A 25 -8.29 -1.32 13.57
N LEU A 26 -7.48 -0.28 13.70
CA LEU A 26 -6.05 -0.32 13.41
C LEU A 26 -5.30 -1.18 14.44
N GLY A 27 -5.72 -1.19 15.70
CA GLY A 27 -5.18 -2.09 16.72
C GLY A 27 -5.41 -3.58 16.43
N ALA A 28 -6.38 -3.91 15.56
CA ALA A 28 -6.61 -5.28 15.09
C ALA A 28 -5.84 -5.62 13.80
N LEU A 29 -5.21 -4.64 13.14
CA LEU A 29 -4.39 -4.92 11.96
C LEU A 29 -3.06 -5.56 12.35
N GLN A 30 -2.54 -6.39 11.47
CA GLN A 30 -1.19 -6.94 11.59
C GLN A 30 -0.15 -6.10 10.85
N ARG A 31 -0.58 -5.17 9.98
CA ARG A 31 0.27 -4.35 9.11
C ARG A 31 -0.34 -2.97 8.89
N PHE A 32 0.51 -1.98 8.66
CA PHE A 32 0.17 -0.58 8.35
C PHE A 32 0.69 -0.13 6.97
N ASP A 33 0.82 -1.08 6.04
CA ASP A 33 1.06 -0.83 4.61
C ASP A 33 -0.16 -0.27 3.88
N GLN A 34 -1.35 -0.52 4.38
CA GLN A 34 -2.60 -0.01 3.84
C GLN A 34 -3.52 0.38 5.00
N LEU A 35 -3.64 1.69 5.29
CA LEU A 35 -4.48 2.14 6.41
C LEU A 35 -5.98 1.94 6.14
N ILE A 36 -6.34 2.07 4.86
CA ILE A 36 -7.68 1.88 4.35
C ILE A 36 -7.61 0.69 3.39
N PRO A 37 -7.99 -0.52 3.83
CA PRO A 37 -7.78 -1.73 3.06
C PRO A 37 -8.50 -1.65 1.72
N ALA A 38 -7.92 -2.27 0.69
CA ALA A 38 -8.63 -2.51 -0.56
C ALA A 38 -9.78 -3.52 -0.33
N ALA A 39 -10.90 -3.34 -1.03
CA ALA A 39 -11.94 -4.36 -1.08
C ALA A 39 -11.49 -5.49 -2.01
N TRP A 40 -11.86 -6.74 -1.69
CA TRP A 40 -11.76 -7.84 -2.66
C TRP A 40 -12.80 -7.66 -3.78
N ALA A 41 -12.60 -8.32 -4.92
CA ALA A 41 -13.33 -8.07 -6.18
C ALA A 41 -14.86 -7.88 -6.06
N GLY A 42 -15.56 -8.80 -5.39
CA GLY A 42 -17.02 -8.76 -5.25
C GLY A 42 -17.51 -7.68 -4.28
N GLN A 43 -16.76 -7.40 -3.21
CA GLN A 43 -17.04 -6.27 -2.33
C GLN A 43 -16.76 -4.93 -3.03
N ALA A 44 -15.65 -4.83 -3.77
CA ALA A 44 -15.31 -3.66 -4.57
C ALA A 44 -16.40 -3.35 -5.61
N LEU A 45 -16.96 -4.39 -6.23
CA LEU A 45 -18.06 -4.28 -7.18
C LEU A 45 -19.32 -3.74 -6.52
N LEU A 46 -19.68 -4.23 -5.33
CA LEU A 46 -20.85 -3.74 -4.58
C LEU A 46 -20.67 -2.27 -4.23
N GLU A 47 -19.52 -1.91 -3.68
CA GLU A 47 -19.18 -0.53 -3.32
C GLU A 47 -19.22 0.40 -4.55
N SER A 48 -18.71 -0.06 -5.70
CA SER A 48 -18.76 0.68 -6.96
C SER A 48 -20.19 0.87 -7.51
N VAL A 49 -21.06 -0.12 -7.34
CA VAL A 49 -22.49 0.02 -7.70
C VAL A 49 -23.14 1.07 -6.82
N LEU A 50 -22.92 1.05 -5.51
CA LEU A 50 -23.54 2.00 -4.59
C LEU A 50 -23.02 3.43 -4.82
N VAL A 51 -21.72 3.62 -5.03
CA VAL A 51 -21.17 4.96 -5.31
C VAL A 51 -21.68 5.53 -6.64
N SER A 52 -22.03 4.70 -7.62
CA SER A 52 -22.62 5.17 -8.88
C SER A 52 -24.00 5.83 -8.68
N ALA A 53 -24.80 5.34 -7.72
CA ALA A 53 -26.05 6.00 -7.35
C ALA A 53 -25.80 7.24 -6.50
N LEU A 54 -24.96 7.13 -5.48
CA LEU A 54 -24.67 8.25 -4.57
C LEU A 54 -24.09 9.47 -5.30
N SER A 55 -23.30 9.24 -6.35
CA SER A 55 -22.72 10.30 -7.19
C SER A 55 -23.71 10.99 -8.13
N SER A 56 -24.92 10.44 -8.30
CA SER A 56 -25.98 11.04 -9.11
C SER A 56 -26.77 12.13 -8.37
N VAL A 57 -26.67 12.19 -7.05
CA VAL A 57 -27.46 13.11 -6.23
C VAL A 57 -26.79 14.48 -6.18
N THR A 58 -27.58 15.53 -6.42
CA THR A 58 -27.11 16.91 -6.43
C THR A 58 -27.29 17.59 -5.06
N GLY A 59 -26.62 18.73 -4.89
CA GLY A 59 -26.73 19.56 -3.68
C GLY A 59 -26.14 18.93 -2.40
N GLN A 60 -25.28 17.92 -2.54
CA GLN A 60 -24.60 17.29 -1.41
C GLN A 60 -23.59 18.25 -0.78
N SER A 61 -23.53 18.27 0.55
CA SER A 61 -22.51 19.03 1.29
C SER A 61 -21.18 18.27 1.43
N ARG A 62 -21.23 16.95 1.22
CA ARG A 62 -20.08 16.05 1.23
C ARG A 62 -20.00 15.25 -0.06
N PRO A 63 -18.80 14.78 -0.42
CA PRO A 63 -18.61 13.83 -1.51
C PRO A 63 -19.53 12.62 -1.37
N PHE A 64 -20.31 12.35 -2.42
CA PHE A 64 -21.23 11.21 -2.49
C PHE A 64 -22.30 11.20 -1.38
N GLY A 65 -22.51 12.31 -0.66
CA GLY A 65 -23.42 12.37 0.48
C GLY A 65 -22.99 11.48 1.65
N VAL A 66 -21.72 11.05 1.68
CA VAL A 66 -21.17 10.14 2.69
C VAL A 66 -20.43 10.93 3.76
N ARG A 67 -20.88 10.76 5.00
CA ARG A 67 -20.24 11.34 6.18
C ARG A 67 -19.10 10.47 6.71
N GLU A 68 -19.29 9.16 6.71
CA GLU A 68 -18.37 8.16 7.26
C GLU A 68 -18.41 6.90 6.39
N ALA A 69 -17.24 6.37 6.06
CA ALA A 69 -17.06 5.08 5.40
C ALA A 69 -16.07 4.24 6.20
N LYS A 70 -16.58 3.37 7.08
CA LYS A 70 -15.79 2.57 8.00
C LYS A 70 -15.63 1.14 7.47
N PRO A 71 -14.43 0.70 7.07
CA PRO A 71 -14.17 -0.69 6.72
C PRO A 71 -14.31 -1.57 7.96
N VAL A 72 -15.08 -2.65 7.88
CA VAL A 72 -15.27 -3.60 8.99
C VAL A 72 -15.18 -5.02 8.44
N ASN A 73 -14.18 -5.78 8.92
CA ASN A 73 -13.84 -7.10 8.38
C ASN A 73 -13.68 -7.02 6.84
N GLU A 74 -14.40 -7.85 6.09
CA GLU A 74 -14.43 -7.85 4.63
C GLU A 74 -15.49 -6.91 4.01
N GLY A 75 -16.27 -6.20 4.82
CA GLY A 75 -17.37 -5.33 4.39
C GLY A 75 -17.15 -3.84 4.67
N LEU A 76 -18.21 -3.05 4.48
CA LEU A 76 -18.19 -1.60 4.68
C LEU A 76 -19.42 -1.11 5.45
N VAL A 77 -19.24 -0.17 6.37
CA VAL A 77 -20.32 0.60 6.99
C VAL A 77 -20.29 2.02 6.44
N LEU A 78 -21.40 2.46 5.86
CA LEU A 78 -21.61 3.79 5.32
C LEU A 78 -22.60 4.56 6.19
N ARG A 79 -22.28 5.82 6.45
CA ARG A 79 -23.22 6.79 7.02
C ARG A 79 -23.46 7.90 6.03
N VAL A 80 -24.70 8.01 5.57
CA VAL A 80 -25.10 9.06 4.63
C VAL A 80 -25.70 10.27 5.36
N GLU A 81 -25.59 11.44 4.74
CA GLU A 81 -25.98 12.71 5.36
C GLU A 81 -27.47 13.01 5.24
N ARG A 82 -28.11 12.63 4.12
CA ARG A 82 -29.47 13.05 3.82
C ARG A 82 -30.37 11.89 3.40
N PRO A 83 -31.70 11.99 3.59
CA PRO A 83 -32.65 10.97 3.13
C PRO A 83 -32.60 10.75 1.61
N GLU A 84 -32.31 11.79 0.82
CA GLU A 84 -32.22 11.72 -0.64
C GLU A 84 -31.07 10.80 -1.09
N ASP A 85 -29.98 10.77 -0.33
CA ASP A 85 -28.84 9.90 -0.61
C ASP A 85 -29.23 8.41 -0.39
N VAL A 86 -30.07 8.12 0.61
CA VAL A 86 -30.68 6.79 0.80
C VAL A 86 -31.64 6.45 -0.34
N GLN A 87 -32.49 7.40 -0.74
CA GLN A 87 -33.45 7.19 -1.83
C GLN A 87 -32.75 6.88 -3.14
N ALA A 88 -31.63 7.54 -3.44
CA ALA A 88 -30.82 7.23 -4.62
C ALA A 88 -30.31 5.78 -4.63
N LEU A 89 -29.96 5.22 -3.46
CA LEU A 89 -29.62 3.80 -3.35
C LEU A 89 -30.82 2.89 -3.62
N PHE A 90 -32.04 3.32 -3.27
CA PHE A 90 -33.26 2.56 -3.56
C PHE A 90 -33.58 2.50 -5.04
N GLU A 91 -33.24 3.54 -5.80
CA GLU A 91 -33.39 3.53 -7.27
C GLU A 91 -32.51 2.47 -7.96
N LEU A 92 -31.49 1.93 -7.27
CA LEU A 92 -30.74 0.77 -7.77
C LEU A 92 -31.47 -0.56 -7.58
N LEU A 93 -32.45 -0.64 -6.70
CA LEU A 93 -33.05 -1.92 -6.31
C LEU A 93 -33.84 -2.54 -7.47
N PRO A 94 -33.69 -3.85 -7.73
CA PRO A 94 -34.31 -4.48 -8.87
C PRO A 94 -35.83 -4.62 -8.69
N TYR A 95 -36.59 -4.22 -9.72
CA TYR A 95 -38.02 -4.48 -9.78
C TYR A 95 -38.45 -4.91 -11.18
N GLN A 96 -39.57 -5.64 -11.24
CA GLN A 96 -40.13 -6.14 -12.48
C GLN A 96 -41.44 -5.37 -12.79
N PRO A 97 -41.47 -4.61 -13.89
CA PRO A 97 -42.71 -4.02 -14.39
C PRO A 97 -43.70 -5.09 -14.86
N LYS A 98 -45.01 -4.78 -14.82
CA LYS A 98 -46.07 -5.64 -15.41
C LYS A 98 -45.82 -5.99 -16.88
N ARG A 99 -45.25 -5.05 -17.64
CA ARG A 99 -44.86 -5.22 -19.05
C ARG A 99 -43.49 -4.58 -19.25
N GLY A 100 -42.58 -5.31 -19.88
CA GLY A 100 -41.26 -4.81 -20.26
C GLY A 100 -40.10 -5.47 -19.50
N PRO A 101 -38.88 -4.96 -19.71
CA PRO A 101 -37.68 -5.52 -19.11
C PRO A 101 -37.58 -5.18 -17.62
N TRP A 102 -36.76 -5.96 -16.92
CA TRP A 102 -36.34 -5.67 -15.56
C TRP A 102 -35.71 -4.27 -15.45
N ARG A 103 -35.94 -3.63 -14.31
CA ARG A 103 -35.36 -2.32 -13.95
C ARG A 103 -34.51 -2.47 -12.70
N GLY A 104 -33.59 -1.52 -12.48
CA GLY A 104 -32.61 -1.59 -11.41
C GLY A 104 -31.47 -2.58 -11.67
N VAL A 105 -30.64 -2.81 -10.65
CA VAL A 105 -29.47 -3.68 -10.70
C VAL A 105 -29.87 -5.09 -10.27
N ARG A 106 -29.90 -6.01 -11.22
CA ARG A 106 -30.26 -7.41 -10.96
C ARG A 106 -29.30 -8.08 -9.96
N GLY A 107 -29.86 -8.92 -9.10
CA GLY A 107 -29.10 -9.58 -8.04
C GLY A 107 -28.66 -8.67 -6.89
N LEU A 108 -28.92 -7.35 -6.92
CA LEU A 108 -28.77 -6.49 -5.76
C LEU A 108 -29.89 -6.80 -4.77
N VAL A 109 -29.52 -7.03 -3.51
CA VAL A 109 -30.46 -7.30 -2.43
C VAL A 109 -30.31 -6.28 -1.32
N VAL A 110 -31.40 -6.08 -0.59
CA VAL A 110 -31.39 -5.23 0.62
C VAL A 110 -32.18 -5.90 1.74
N GLN A 111 -31.62 -5.86 2.94
CA GLN A 111 -32.27 -6.28 4.17
C GLN A 111 -32.35 -5.12 5.14
N THR A 112 -33.47 -5.02 5.85
CA THR A 112 -33.64 -4.06 6.92
C THR A 112 -33.22 -4.69 8.25
N ASP A 113 -32.27 -4.05 8.93
CA ASP A 113 -31.93 -4.25 10.35
C ASP A 113 -32.44 -3.02 11.11
N VAL A 114 -32.76 -3.14 12.40
CA VAL A 114 -33.52 -2.18 13.23
C VAL A 114 -33.27 -0.70 12.87
N LYS A 115 -32.00 -0.30 12.67
CA LYS A 115 -31.61 1.08 12.30
C LYS A 115 -30.72 1.18 11.05
N ARG A 116 -30.60 0.10 10.28
CA ARG A 116 -29.62 -0.03 9.19
C ARG A 116 -30.18 -0.79 8.00
N LEU A 117 -29.61 -0.53 6.84
CA LEU A 117 -29.90 -1.29 5.63
C LEU A 117 -28.66 -2.07 5.23
N ARG A 118 -28.80 -3.38 5.01
CA ARG A 118 -27.72 -4.23 4.50
C ARG A 118 -27.91 -4.42 3.01
N PHE A 119 -27.07 -3.80 2.21
CA PHE A 119 -26.97 -4.08 0.78
C PHE A 119 -26.01 -5.25 0.55
N GLY A 120 -26.32 -6.09 -0.44
CA GLY A 120 -25.50 -7.22 -0.82
C GLY A 120 -25.79 -7.67 -2.25
N PHE A 121 -25.09 -8.71 -2.70
CA PHE A 121 -25.40 -9.37 -3.97
C PHE A 121 -25.86 -10.81 -3.75
N ARG A 122 -26.67 -11.30 -4.68
CA ARG A 122 -26.92 -12.73 -4.84
C ARG A 122 -25.66 -13.44 -5.30
N THR A 123 -25.52 -14.71 -4.91
CA THR A 123 -24.31 -15.52 -5.12
C THR A 123 -23.90 -15.70 -6.58
N TRP A 124 -24.82 -15.63 -7.53
CA TRP A 124 -24.52 -15.76 -8.97
C TRP A 124 -23.93 -14.49 -9.60
N VAL A 125 -23.93 -13.35 -8.89
CA VAL A 125 -23.40 -12.07 -9.39
C VAL A 125 -21.88 -12.00 -9.28
N TYR A 126 -21.30 -12.67 -8.28
CA TYR A 126 -19.87 -12.60 -7.96
C TYR A 126 -19.27 -14.00 -7.91
N GLU A 127 -17.97 -14.10 -8.25
CA GLU A 127 -17.24 -15.36 -8.10
C GLU A 127 -16.94 -15.60 -6.62
N ARG A 128 -17.55 -16.62 -6.05
CA ARG A 128 -17.28 -17.02 -4.68
C ARG A 128 -15.97 -17.80 -4.64
N SER A 129 -14.90 -17.14 -4.19
CA SER A 129 -13.75 -17.91 -3.72
C SER A 129 -14.19 -18.68 -2.46
N TRP A 130 -13.69 -19.90 -2.31
CA TRP A 130 -14.02 -20.81 -1.20
C TRP A 130 -13.78 -20.24 0.21
N ARG A 131 -13.13 -19.07 0.34
CA ARG A 131 -12.87 -18.38 1.61
C ARG A 131 -13.52 -16.98 1.73
N ALA A 132 -14.11 -16.43 0.66
CA ALA A 132 -14.65 -15.07 0.72
C ALA A 132 -16.02 -15.01 1.41
N ALA A 133 -16.20 -14.02 2.29
CA ALA A 133 -17.49 -13.67 2.83
C ALA A 133 -18.42 -13.09 1.75
N GLU A 134 -19.72 -13.03 2.04
CA GLU A 134 -20.67 -12.37 1.15
C GLU A 134 -20.42 -10.85 1.12
N PRO A 135 -20.41 -10.21 -0.06
CA PRO A 135 -20.34 -8.75 -0.15
C PRO A 135 -21.45 -8.11 0.68
N ALA A 136 -21.08 -7.18 1.55
CA ALA A 136 -22.02 -6.50 2.42
C ALA A 136 -21.62 -5.03 2.65
N VAL A 137 -22.60 -4.15 2.45
CA VAL A 137 -22.50 -2.74 2.83
C VAL A 137 -23.67 -2.37 3.74
N TRP A 138 -23.35 -1.94 4.95
CA TRP A 138 -24.33 -1.48 5.94
C TRP A 138 -24.50 0.02 5.83
N VAL A 139 -25.69 0.48 5.46
CA VAL A 139 -26.01 1.90 5.33
C VAL A 139 -26.80 2.36 6.55
N THR A 140 -26.33 3.44 7.15
CA THR A 140 -27.01 4.21 8.20
C THR A 140 -27.43 5.57 7.64
N GLY A 141 -28.65 5.99 7.99
CA GLY A 141 -29.21 7.27 7.55
C GLY A 141 -28.88 8.43 8.48
N PRO A 142 -29.43 9.61 8.18
CA PRO A 142 -29.36 10.76 9.07
C PRO A 142 -29.99 10.44 10.43
N HIS A 143 -29.58 11.16 11.47
CA HIS A 143 -30.17 10.96 12.80
C HIS A 143 -31.67 11.25 12.78
N GLY A 144 -32.47 10.36 13.38
CA GLY A 144 -33.94 10.50 13.46
C GLY A 144 -34.71 9.98 12.23
N VAL A 145 -34.03 9.52 11.19
CA VAL A 145 -34.68 8.96 10.00
C VAL A 145 -34.96 7.46 10.17
N ASP A 146 -36.21 7.07 9.98
CA ASP A 146 -36.65 5.67 9.96
C ASP A 146 -36.39 5.05 8.58
N LEU A 147 -35.26 4.37 8.45
CA LEU A 147 -34.88 3.65 7.23
C LEU A 147 -35.86 2.54 6.85
N PRO A 148 -36.34 1.67 7.78
CA PRO A 148 -37.44 0.75 7.50
C PRO A 148 -38.66 1.43 6.86
N ALA A 149 -39.11 2.56 7.42
CA ALA A 149 -40.26 3.29 6.90
C ALA A 149 -39.99 3.86 5.48
N LEU A 150 -38.79 4.40 5.23
CA LEU A 150 -38.41 4.86 3.89
C LEU A 150 -38.37 3.72 2.87
N MET A 151 -37.86 2.55 3.25
CA MET A 151 -37.86 1.36 2.39
C MET A 151 -39.29 0.90 2.09
N ALA A 152 -40.14 0.81 3.12
CA ALA A 152 -41.54 0.43 2.97
C ALA A 152 -42.30 1.41 2.06
N ALA A 153 -42.05 2.72 2.20
CA ALA A 153 -42.63 3.73 1.32
C ALA A 153 -42.15 3.62 -0.14
N HIS A 154 -40.89 3.25 -0.35
CA HIS A 154 -40.37 2.97 -1.69
C HIS A 154 -41.01 1.71 -2.30
N GLU A 155 -41.10 0.62 -1.54
CA GLU A 155 -41.78 -0.60 -1.98
C GLU A 155 -43.25 -0.34 -2.33
N GLU A 156 -43.96 0.43 -1.50
CA GLU A 156 -45.34 0.81 -1.73
C GLU A 156 -45.51 1.65 -3.00
N ARG A 157 -44.55 2.53 -3.29
CA ARG A 157 -44.53 3.33 -4.54
C ARG A 157 -44.39 2.43 -5.76
N ILE A 158 -43.46 1.48 -5.72
CA ILE A 158 -43.26 0.48 -6.79
C ILE A 158 -44.51 -0.38 -6.98
N ARG A 159 -45.13 -0.82 -5.88
CA ARG A 159 -46.36 -1.62 -5.89
C ARG A 159 -47.54 -0.83 -6.46
N THR A 160 -47.68 0.44 -6.08
CA THR A 160 -48.73 1.36 -6.57
C THR A 160 -48.60 1.63 -8.06
N ALA A 161 -47.37 1.73 -8.57
CA ALA A 161 -47.08 1.77 -10.01
C ALA A 161 -47.37 0.44 -10.73
N GLY A 162 -47.82 -0.59 -10.01
CA GLY A 162 -48.15 -1.91 -10.55
C GLY A 162 -46.90 -2.72 -10.91
N HIS A 163 -45.80 -2.56 -10.20
CA HIS A 163 -44.56 -3.32 -10.38
C HIS A 163 -44.34 -4.26 -9.20
N SER A 164 -43.49 -5.28 -9.36
CA SER A 164 -43.11 -6.19 -8.28
C SER A 164 -41.66 -5.99 -7.85
N ALA A 165 -41.43 -5.82 -6.55
CA ALA A 165 -40.10 -5.73 -5.95
C ALA A 165 -39.36 -7.08 -6.01
N GLN A 166 -38.05 -7.04 -6.31
CA GLN A 166 -37.21 -8.24 -6.53
C GLN A 166 -35.93 -8.26 -5.68
N TRP A 167 -35.76 -7.29 -4.78
CA TRP A 167 -34.57 -7.12 -3.93
C TRP A 167 -34.61 -7.90 -2.61
N ASP A 168 -35.72 -8.57 -2.29
CA ASP A 168 -35.82 -9.41 -1.10
C ASP A 168 -34.91 -10.65 -1.26
N PRO A 169 -33.91 -10.84 -0.39
CA PRO A 169 -32.99 -11.97 -0.49
C PRO A 169 -33.65 -13.32 -0.22
N GLN A 170 -34.78 -13.36 0.51
CA GLN A 170 -35.54 -14.59 0.76
C GLN A 170 -36.31 -15.06 -0.46
N ARG A 171 -36.58 -14.14 -1.41
CA ARG A 171 -37.24 -14.50 -2.67
C ARG A 171 -36.19 -14.97 -3.68
N PRO A 172 -36.39 -16.13 -4.33
CA PRO A 172 -35.49 -16.58 -5.38
C PRO A 172 -35.65 -15.68 -6.62
N GLU A 173 -34.56 -15.04 -7.04
CA GLU A 173 -34.46 -14.43 -8.36
C GLU A 173 -33.77 -15.41 -9.30
N PRO A 174 -34.40 -15.85 -10.41
CA PRO A 174 -33.73 -16.67 -11.39
C PRO A 174 -32.61 -15.85 -12.05
N GLY A 175 -31.38 -16.36 -11.98
CA GLY A 175 -30.24 -15.76 -12.67
C GLY A 175 -30.52 -15.59 -14.18
N PRO A 176 -29.87 -14.62 -14.85
CA PRO A 176 -30.04 -14.44 -16.29
C PRO A 176 -29.68 -15.73 -17.05
N GLN A 177 -30.63 -16.29 -17.82
CA GLN A 177 -30.38 -17.45 -18.69
C GLN A 177 -29.30 -17.19 -19.74
N ARG A 178 -29.20 -15.93 -20.21
CA ARG A 178 -28.17 -15.44 -21.12
C ARG A 178 -27.52 -14.22 -20.50
N ARG A 179 -26.19 -14.17 -20.55
CA ARG A 179 -25.40 -13.04 -20.05
C ARG A 179 -25.80 -11.74 -20.76
N GLU A 180 -26.29 -10.77 -20.00
CA GLU A 180 -26.74 -9.48 -20.53
C GLU A 180 -25.57 -8.71 -21.17
N PRO A 181 -25.77 -7.96 -22.27
CA PRO A 181 -24.71 -7.14 -22.87
C PRO A 181 -24.11 -6.17 -21.86
N ALA A 182 -22.78 -5.97 -21.92
CA ALA A 182 -22.10 -5.04 -21.00
C ALA A 182 -22.68 -3.62 -21.08
N THR A 183 -23.10 -3.16 -22.26
CA THR A 183 -23.76 -1.85 -22.45
C THR A 183 -25.08 -1.69 -21.69
N ARG A 184 -25.71 -2.78 -21.22
CA ARG A 184 -27.00 -2.76 -20.52
C ARG A 184 -26.91 -3.16 -19.04
N SER A 185 -25.77 -3.67 -18.59
CA SER A 185 -25.59 -4.19 -17.24
C SER A 185 -24.54 -3.38 -16.49
N LEU A 186 -24.98 -2.58 -15.52
CA LEU A 186 -24.10 -1.76 -14.68
C LEU A 186 -23.04 -2.61 -13.96
N VAL A 187 -23.44 -3.77 -13.43
CA VAL A 187 -22.53 -4.74 -12.81
C VAL A 187 -21.42 -5.15 -13.77
N ARG A 188 -21.75 -5.46 -15.04
CA ARG A 188 -20.74 -5.83 -16.02
C ARG A 188 -19.83 -4.68 -16.40
N GLN A 189 -20.35 -3.45 -16.50
CA GLN A 189 -19.54 -2.27 -16.78
C GLN A 189 -18.53 -2.06 -15.65
N LEU A 190 -19.02 -2.04 -14.41
CA LEU A 190 -18.19 -1.79 -13.23
C LEU A 190 -17.27 -2.96 -12.89
N SER A 191 -17.55 -4.19 -13.32
CA SER A 191 -16.66 -5.34 -13.07
C SER A 191 -15.26 -5.18 -13.68
N ALA A 192 -15.10 -4.32 -14.69
CA ALA A 192 -13.79 -4.01 -15.26
C ALA A 192 -12.98 -3.02 -14.39
N SER A 193 -13.64 -2.22 -13.54
CA SER A 193 -13.03 -1.09 -12.82
C SER A 193 -13.62 -0.92 -11.41
N SER A 194 -13.91 -2.04 -10.73
CA SER A 194 -14.61 -2.04 -9.45
C SER A 194 -13.73 -1.58 -8.30
N ALA A 195 -12.41 -1.68 -8.42
CA ALA A 195 -11.48 -1.23 -7.39
C ALA A 195 -11.49 0.31 -7.24
N MET A 196 -11.69 1.06 -8.32
CA MET A 196 -11.65 2.54 -8.30
C MET A 196 -12.82 3.14 -7.52
N GLY A 197 -14.05 2.78 -7.86
CA GLY A 197 -15.24 3.28 -7.16
C GLY A 197 -15.21 2.96 -5.67
N SER A 198 -14.78 1.74 -5.33
CA SER A 198 -14.53 1.30 -3.94
C SER A 198 -13.44 2.13 -3.24
N ALA A 199 -12.30 2.34 -3.89
CA ALA A 199 -11.18 3.08 -3.29
C ALA A 199 -11.56 4.53 -2.95
N LEU A 200 -12.33 5.19 -3.82
CA LEU A 200 -12.87 6.53 -3.59
C LEU A 200 -13.95 6.55 -2.50
N LEU A 201 -14.90 5.60 -2.55
CA LEU A 201 -15.99 5.52 -1.57
C LEU A 201 -15.47 5.30 -0.14
N ARG A 202 -14.39 4.54 0.03
CA ARG A 202 -13.74 4.30 1.33
C ARG A 202 -12.97 5.52 1.86
N ARG A 203 -12.80 6.57 1.05
CA ARG A 203 -12.06 7.80 1.39
C ARG A 203 -12.93 9.06 1.16
N PRO A 204 -14.17 9.11 1.69
CA PRO A 204 -15.11 10.18 1.37
C PRO A 204 -14.60 11.56 1.81
N ARG A 205 -13.73 11.61 2.83
CA ARG A 205 -13.19 12.86 3.38
C ARG A 205 -11.90 13.32 2.69
N LEU A 206 -11.38 12.58 1.71
CA LEU A 206 -10.24 13.00 0.89
C LEU A 206 -10.45 14.42 0.38
N TRP A 207 -11.64 14.71 -0.15
CA TRP A 207 -11.96 15.99 -0.77
C TRP A 207 -12.05 17.14 0.24
N ASP A 208 -12.39 16.86 1.50
CA ASP A 208 -12.37 17.86 2.58
C ASP A 208 -10.96 18.34 2.95
N SER A 209 -9.93 17.58 2.57
CA SER A 209 -8.53 17.95 2.80
C SER A 209 -7.96 18.86 1.72
N LEU A 210 -8.70 19.10 0.64
CA LEU A 210 -8.28 19.91 -0.49
C LEU A 210 -8.80 21.34 -0.32
N ALA A 211 -7.94 22.33 -0.54
CA ALA A 211 -8.30 23.73 -0.40
C ALA A 211 -9.42 24.09 -1.39
N GLY A 212 -10.42 24.83 -0.89
CA GLY A 212 -11.48 25.36 -1.74
C GLY A 212 -12.51 24.33 -2.23
N TYR A 213 -12.54 23.10 -1.73
CA TYR A 213 -13.57 22.13 -2.12
C TYR A 213 -15.00 22.68 -1.91
N ALA A 214 -15.79 22.70 -2.99
CA ALA A 214 -17.20 23.13 -2.98
C ALA A 214 -18.18 22.01 -3.33
N GLY A 215 -17.74 21.00 -4.09
CA GLY A 215 -18.58 19.89 -4.50
C GLY A 215 -17.85 18.94 -5.45
N VAL A 216 -18.28 17.68 -5.48
CA VAL A 216 -17.78 16.68 -6.44
C VAL A 216 -18.95 15.93 -7.05
N ARG A 217 -18.80 15.59 -8.32
CA ARG A 217 -19.66 14.68 -9.06
C ARG A 217 -18.79 13.62 -9.70
N MET A 218 -19.30 12.41 -9.78
CA MET A 218 -18.59 11.32 -10.43
C MET A 218 -19.46 10.67 -11.49
N ALA A 219 -18.84 10.29 -12.58
CA ALA A 219 -19.45 9.60 -13.70
C ALA A 219 -18.50 8.52 -14.22
N THR A 220 -19.04 7.60 -15.00
CA THR A 220 -18.25 6.56 -15.65
C THR A 220 -18.46 6.62 -17.16
N GLN A 221 -17.39 6.44 -17.93
CA GLN A 221 -17.42 6.40 -19.39
C GLN A 221 -16.71 5.15 -19.88
N MET A 222 -17.36 4.36 -20.74
CA MET A 222 -16.68 3.23 -21.37
C MET A 222 -15.72 3.73 -22.46
N THR A 223 -14.51 3.17 -22.48
CA THR A 223 -13.46 3.46 -23.46
C THR A 223 -12.89 2.17 -24.05
N ASP A 224 -12.03 2.29 -25.06
CA ASP A 224 -11.42 1.12 -25.72
C ASP A 224 -10.49 0.31 -24.80
N TYR A 225 -10.03 0.91 -23.70
CA TYR A 225 -9.08 0.33 -22.75
C TYR A 225 -9.68 0.06 -21.36
N GLY A 226 -10.98 0.30 -21.16
CA GLY A 226 -11.63 0.01 -19.87
C GLY A 226 -12.86 0.88 -19.57
N LEU A 227 -13.07 1.12 -18.28
CA LEU A 227 -14.08 2.02 -17.77
C LEU A 227 -13.39 3.19 -17.09
N ASP A 228 -13.48 4.37 -17.70
CA ASP A 228 -12.92 5.59 -17.17
C ASP A 228 -13.86 6.15 -16.10
N TRP A 229 -13.28 6.55 -14.98
CA TRP A 229 -13.98 7.26 -13.92
C TRP A 229 -13.64 8.72 -14.05
N ILE A 230 -14.66 9.55 -14.26
CA ILE A 230 -14.53 10.99 -14.43
C ILE A 230 -15.12 11.65 -13.20
N LEU A 231 -14.28 12.33 -12.44
CA LEU A 231 -14.66 13.10 -11.29
C LEU A 231 -14.55 14.59 -11.61
N GLU A 232 -15.67 15.28 -11.57
CA GLU A 232 -15.75 16.72 -11.71
C GLU A 232 -15.82 17.33 -10.31
N ARG A 233 -14.87 18.21 -9.97
CA ARG A 233 -14.88 18.93 -8.70
C ARG A 233 -14.98 20.44 -8.94
N GLN A 234 -15.70 21.12 -8.05
CA GLN A 234 -15.75 22.57 -8.00
C GLN A 234 -14.83 23.08 -6.90
N VAL A 235 -14.00 24.08 -7.24
CA VAL A 235 -13.04 24.70 -6.33
C VAL A 235 -13.34 26.18 -6.17
N ALA A 236 -13.64 26.61 -4.95
CA ALA A 236 -13.78 27.98 -4.53
C ALA A 236 -12.43 28.54 -4.07
N GLY A 237 -11.94 29.59 -4.72
CA GLY A 237 -10.74 30.33 -4.29
C GLY A 237 -9.61 30.38 -5.32
N PRO A 238 -8.52 31.11 -5.00
CA PRO A 238 -7.39 31.32 -5.91
C PRO A 238 -6.46 30.10 -6.00
N GLN A 239 -6.48 29.22 -4.99
CA GLN A 239 -5.66 28.02 -4.94
C GLN A 239 -6.35 26.91 -5.74
N PHE A 240 -5.86 26.69 -6.95
CA PHE A 240 -6.41 25.75 -7.92
C PHE A 240 -5.37 24.68 -8.35
N ASP A 241 -4.17 24.74 -7.78
CA ASP A 241 -3.12 23.76 -8.05
C ASP A 241 -3.52 22.37 -7.52
N ASP A 242 -3.48 21.40 -8.41
CA ASP A 242 -3.80 20.00 -8.14
C ASP A 242 -2.62 19.20 -7.55
N ALA A 243 -1.49 19.84 -7.23
CA ALA A 243 -0.34 19.20 -6.60
C ALA A 243 -0.71 18.40 -5.34
N ARG A 244 -1.53 18.97 -4.44
CA ARG A 244 -1.94 18.26 -3.22
C ARG A 244 -2.85 17.07 -3.52
N LEU A 245 -3.78 17.23 -4.45
CA LEU A 245 -4.64 16.13 -4.91
C LEU A 245 -3.79 14.98 -5.45
N ILE A 246 -2.83 15.31 -6.31
CA ILE A 246 -1.90 14.36 -6.91
C ILE A 246 -1.12 13.62 -5.83
N GLU A 247 -0.57 14.33 -4.85
CA GLU A 247 0.15 13.74 -3.73
C GLU A 247 -0.72 12.72 -2.98
N VAL A 248 -1.97 13.08 -2.63
CA VAL A 248 -2.83 12.15 -1.89
C VAL A 248 -3.29 10.98 -2.75
N LEU A 249 -3.65 11.18 -4.01
CA LEU A 249 -4.16 10.11 -4.88
C LEU A 249 -3.07 9.08 -5.23
N THR A 250 -1.83 9.54 -5.38
CA THR A 250 -0.67 8.69 -5.73
C THR A 250 -0.06 7.97 -4.53
N ASP A 251 -0.32 8.43 -3.31
CA ASP A 251 0.12 7.77 -2.07
C ASP A 251 -0.49 6.35 -1.96
N SER A 252 0.34 5.33 -1.73
CA SER A 252 -0.08 3.93 -1.62
C SER A 252 -0.67 3.54 -0.27
N ILE A 253 -0.41 4.32 0.78
CA ILE A 253 -0.72 3.96 2.16
C ILE A 253 -2.07 4.52 2.56
N VAL A 254 -2.30 5.78 2.21
CA VAL A 254 -3.53 6.51 2.55
C VAL A 254 -4.37 6.84 1.33
N GLY A 255 -3.74 6.95 0.16
CA GLY A 255 -4.37 7.23 -1.12
C GLY A 255 -4.87 5.99 -1.86
N CYS A 256 -4.99 6.15 -3.18
CA CYS A 256 -5.38 5.09 -4.10
C CYS A 256 -4.17 4.41 -4.78
N GLY A 257 -2.93 4.84 -4.47
CA GLY A 257 -1.71 4.28 -5.05
C GLY A 257 -1.57 4.48 -6.57
N LEU A 258 -2.21 5.52 -7.10
CA LEU A 258 -2.32 5.85 -8.51
C LEU A 258 -1.00 6.29 -9.15
N ARG A 259 -0.92 6.19 -10.49
CA ARG A 259 0.19 6.78 -11.28
C ARG A 259 -0.33 7.91 -12.15
N ILE A 260 0.41 9.02 -12.21
CA ILE A 260 0.05 10.18 -13.04
C ILE A 260 0.34 9.85 -14.50
N LEU A 261 -0.65 10.04 -15.36
CA LEU A 261 -0.48 10.01 -16.82
C LEU A 261 -0.11 11.40 -17.33
N ASP A 262 -0.95 12.37 -16.97
CA ASP A 262 -0.79 13.77 -17.35
C ASP A 262 -1.45 14.68 -16.31
N HIS A 263 -0.96 15.92 -16.27
CA HIS A 263 -1.46 16.99 -15.44
C HIS A 263 -1.38 18.29 -16.24
N ALA A 264 -2.53 18.91 -16.49
CA ALA A 264 -2.62 20.14 -17.27
C ALA A 264 -3.57 21.11 -16.55
N CYS A 265 -3.02 22.23 -16.08
CA CYS A 265 -3.81 23.33 -15.53
C CYS A 265 -3.86 24.51 -16.49
N GLY A 266 -5.07 24.96 -16.81
CA GLY A 266 -5.37 26.24 -17.43
C GLY A 266 -5.82 27.28 -16.41
N THR A 267 -6.43 28.37 -16.88
CA THR A 267 -6.89 29.48 -16.01
C THR A 267 -8.19 29.17 -15.26
N GLU A 268 -9.04 28.30 -15.80
CA GLU A 268 -10.37 27.99 -15.26
C GLU A 268 -10.60 26.48 -15.00
N GLU A 269 -9.78 25.62 -15.61
CA GLU A 269 -9.87 24.17 -15.51
C GLU A 269 -8.49 23.56 -15.29
N CYS A 270 -8.40 22.58 -14.39
CA CYS A 270 -7.22 21.74 -14.25
C CYS A 270 -7.65 20.27 -14.35
N THR A 271 -6.95 19.53 -15.19
CA THR A 271 -7.21 18.11 -15.42
C THR A 271 -6.02 17.31 -14.96
N VAL A 272 -6.29 16.30 -14.12
CA VAL A 272 -5.33 15.27 -13.72
C VAL A 272 -5.84 13.93 -14.21
N ARG A 273 -5.03 13.21 -14.98
CA ARG A 273 -5.34 11.84 -15.42
C ARG A 273 -4.41 10.86 -14.74
N LEU A 274 -4.98 9.82 -14.16
CA LEU A 274 -4.25 8.82 -13.41
C LEU A 274 -4.63 7.41 -13.84
N ALA A 275 -3.66 6.50 -13.82
CA ALA A 275 -3.83 5.09 -14.15
C ALA A 275 -3.52 4.18 -12.95
N PRO A 276 -4.17 3.01 -12.85
CA PRO A 276 -3.79 1.99 -11.89
C PRO A 276 -2.37 1.49 -12.12
N ARG A 277 -1.83 0.79 -11.11
CA ARG A 277 -0.58 0.04 -11.29
C ARG A 277 -0.82 -1.17 -12.21
N PRO A 278 0.17 -1.57 -13.03
CA PRO A 278 0.11 -2.82 -13.75
C PRO A 278 -0.12 -3.97 -12.76
N GLY A 279 -0.94 -4.95 -13.13
CA GLY A 279 -1.26 -6.06 -12.23
C GLY A 279 -2.21 -5.74 -11.08
N THR A 280 -2.78 -4.53 -10.99
CA THR A 280 -3.93 -4.29 -10.09
C THR A 280 -5.14 -5.00 -10.67
N TRP A 281 -5.55 -6.11 -10.06
CA TRP A 281 -6.72 -6.87 -10.51
C TRP A 281 -7.98 -6.01 -10.27
N ASP A 282 -8.92 -6.06 -11.21
CA ASP A 282 -10.21 -5.33 -11.16
C ASP A 282 -10.16 -3.79 -11.26
N TRP A 283 -9.08 -3.25 -11.83
CA TRP A 283 -8.98 -1.85 -12.22
C TRP A 283 -8.53 -1.70 -13.68
N ARG A 284 -9.45 -1.33 -14.56
CA ARG A 284 -9.22 -0.99 -15.97
C ARG A 284 -9.83 0.36 -16.33
N GLY A 285 -9.11 1.16 -17.09
CA GLY A 285 -9.49 2.54 -17.42
C GLY A 285 -8.66 3.58 -16.67
N VAL A 286 -8.95 4.84 -16.95
CA VAL A 286 -8.27 6.02 -16.40
C VAL A 286 -9.18 6.70 -15.39
N PHE A 287 -8.61 7.16 -14.27
CA PHE A 287 -9.26 8.07 -13.37
C PHE A 287 -8.91 9.51 -13.77
N THR A 288 -9.91 10.27 -14.16
CA THR A 288 -9.75 11.67 -14.57
C THR A 288 -10.40 12.56 -13.53
N VAL A 289 -9.62 13.46 -12.94
CA VAL A 289 -10.15 14.53 -12.10
C VAL A 289 -10.14 15.81 -12.90
N ARG A 290 -11.31 16.41 -13.07
CA ARG A 290 -11.50 17.74 -13.65
C ARG A 290 -11.88 18.71 -12.54
N SER A 291 -10.95 19.58 -12.20
CA SER A 291 -11.15 20.69 -11.29
C SER A 291 -11.66 21.87 -12.10
N HIS A 292 -12.79 22.45 -11.70
CA HIS A 292 -13.33 23.67 -12.28
C HIS A 292 -13.45 24.75 -11.20
N ARG A 293 -13.18 26.01 -11.56
CA ARG A 293 -13.46 27.12 -10.65
C ARG A 293 -14.97 27.22 -10.40
N ALA A 294 -15.38 27.25 -9.15
CA ALA A 294 -16.77 27.49 -8.79
C ALA A 294 -17.15 28.91 -9.22
N ALA A 295 -18.31 29.07 -9.89
CA ALA A 295 -18.87 30.39 -10.14
C ALA A 295 -19.01 31.13 -8.81
N SER A 296 -18.67 32.42 -8.78
CA SER A 296 -18.60 33.26 -7.57
C SER A 296 -19.87 33.20 -6.73
N LEU A 297 -19.96 32.20 -5.85
CA LEU A 297 -20.97 32.12 -4.81
C LEU A 297 -20.57 33.10 -3.71
N PRO A 298 -21.54 33.67 -2.95
CA PRO A 298 -21.22 34.51 -1.81
C PRO A 298 -20.24 33.76 -0.92
N HIS A 299 -19.22 34.48 -0.47
CA HIS A 299 -18.05 33.96 0.24
C HIS A 299 -18.48 33.31 1.56
N VAL A 300 -18.98 32.07 1.49
CA VAL A 300 -19.11 31.22 2.66
C VAL A 300 -17.67 30.95 3.08
N GLN A 301 -17.29 31.37 4.28
CA GLN A 301 -16.01 30.97 4.87
C GLN A 301 -15.99 29.44 4.93
N ALA A 302 -15.43 28.83 3.88
CA ALA A 302 -15.16 27.41 3.88
C ALA A 302 -14.05 27.18 4.91
N PRO A 303 -14.19 26.19 5.79
CA PRO A 303 -13.08 25.77 6.64
C PRO A 303 -11.87 25.50 5.74
N GLY A 304 -10.70 26.01 6.12
CA GLY A 304 -9.45 25.70 5.42
C GLY A 304 -9.23 24.19 5.30
N PRO A 305 -8.38 23.75 4.35
CA PRO A 305 -8.08 22.34 4.15
C PRO A 305 -7.68 21.70 5.47
N ARG A 306 -8.27 20.55 5.80
CA ARG A 306 -7.87 19.82 7.00
C ARG A 306 -6.49 19.20 6.77
N PRO A 307 -5.50 19.41 7.67
CA PRO A 307 -4.18 18.84 7.50
C PRO A 307 -4.28 17.31 7.54
N LEU A 308 -3.61 16.63 6.61
CA LEU A 308 -3.55 15.16 6.56
C LEU A 308 -2.29 14.69 7.29
N THR A 309 -2.45 14.21 8.52
CA THR A 309 -1.31 13.87 9.38
C THR A 309 -0.44 12.74 8.84
N ALA A 310 -0.98 11.89 7.97
CA ALA A 310 -0.22 10.84 7.31
C ALA A 310 0.80 11.37 6.31
N ILE A 311 0.57 12.53 5.70
CA ILE A 311 1.44 13.03 4.62
C ILE A 311 2.67 13.75 5.19
N GLY A 312 2.66 14.09 6.48
CA GLY A 312 3.72 14.81 7.17
C GLY A 312 3.24 16.12 7.79
N ASP A 313 2.02 16.55 7.44
CA ASP A 313 1.40 17.75 7.97
C ASP A 313 1.14 17.61 9.48
N ARG A 314 1.64 18.55 10.27
CA ARG A 314 1.26 18.65 11.68
C ARG A 314 -0.10 19.31 11.78
N LEU A 315 -0.97 18.79 12.65
CA LEU A 315 -2.17 19.52 13.08
C LEU A 315 -1.72 20.88 13.60
N SER A 316 -2.26 21.95 13.01
CA SER A 316 -2.07 23.31 13.51
C SER A 316 -2.68 23.36 14.92
N VAL A 317 -1.86 23.20 15.95
CA VAL A 317 -2.29 23.51 17.32
C VAL A 317 -2.63 25.00 17.31
N SER A 318 -3.81 25.36 17.81
CA SER A 318 -4.49 26.66 17.73
C SER A 318 -3.78 27.82 18.46
N ARG A 319 -2.50 28.03 18.15
CA ARG A 319 -1.76 29.26 18.40
C ARG A 319 -1.30 29.81 17.05
N PRO A 320 -1.26 31.15 16.87
CA PRO A 320 -0.80 31.73 15.63
C PRO A 320 0.67 31.36 15.46
N VAL A 321 0.94 30.45 14.51
CA VAL A 321 2.29 30.13 14.07
C VAL A 321 2.65 31.18 13.03
N THR A 322 3.52 32.10 13.42
CA THR A 322 4.37 32.85 12.49
C THR A 322 4.95 31.88 11.47
N ASN A 323 4.66 32.13 10.19
CA ASN A 323 5.25 31.51 9.00
C ASN A 323 6.45 30.61 9.33
N LEU A 324 6.17 29.32 9.44
CA LEU A 324 7.19 28.30 9.28
C LEU A 324 6.85 27.66 7.95
N ASP A 325 7.50 28.17 6.91
CA ASP A 325 7.83 27.36 5.75
C ASP A 325 8.19 25.96 6.26
N GLY A 326 7.57 24.93 5.67
CA GLY A 326 7.97 23.54 5.93
C GLY A 326 9.49 23.47 5.80
N PRO A 327 10.19 22.65 6.63
CA PRO A 327 11.62 22.79 6.83
C PRO A 327 12.31 22.91 5.48
N ASP A 328 12.64 24.15 5.14
CA ASP A 328 13.50 24.47 4.03
C ASP A 328 14.80 23.82 4.47
N ARG A 329 15.08 22.63 3.90
CA ARG A 329 16.34 21.95 4.13
C ARG A 329 17.35 22.88 3.51
N GLY A 330 17.84 23.82 4.32
CA GLY A 330 18.95 24.67 3.98
C GLY A 330 20.03 23.72 3.51
N VAL A 331 20.26 23.77 2.18
CA VAL A 331 21.29 23.12 1.39
C VAL A 331 22.27 22.34 2.29
N GLN A 332 21.87 21.14 2.74
CA GLN A 332 22.83 20.23 3.35
C GLN A 332 23.50 19.56 2.17
N ASP A 333 24.68 20.09 1.87
CA ASP A 333 25.62 19.77 0.79
C ASP A 333 26.20 18.34 0.90
N ARG A 334 25.39 17.36 1.34
CA ARG A 334 25.79 15.97 1.49
C ARG A 334 24.86 15.08 0.69
N ASP A 335 25.41 14.52 -0.38
CA ASP A 335 24.75 13.49 -1.16
C ASP A 335 24.38 12.29 -0.28
N GLY A 336 23.19 11.74 -0.51
CA GLY A 336 22.72 10.50 0.06
C GLY A 336 23.63 9.32 -0.23
N VAL A 337 23.75 8.40 0.74
CA VAL A 337 24.61 7.21 0.59
C VAL A 337 23.84 6.09 -0.10
N THR A 338 24.40 5.58 -1.19
CA THR A 338 23.86 4.50 -2.00
C THR A 338 24.45 3.15 -1.57
N ILE A 339 23.58 2.22 -1.21
CA ILE A 339 23.90 0.88 -0.73
C ILE A 339 23.33 -0.14 -1.72
N GLN A 340 24.21 -0.87 -2.40
CA GLN A 340 23.80 -1.95 -3.28
C GLN A 340 23.71 -3.25 -2.50
N LEU A 341 22.54 -3.91 -2.53
CA LEU A 341 22.38 -5.27 -2.04
C LEU A 341 22.45 -6.25 -3.22
N THR A 342 23.28 -7.28 -3.10
CA THR A 342 23.45 -8.32 -4.13
C THR A 342 23.38 -9.70 -3.50
N GLY A 343 22.77 -10.68 -4.18
CA GLY A 343 22.81 -12.09 -3.78
C GLY A 343 23.89 -12.89 -4.54
N VAL A 344 24.11 -14.14 -4.13
CA VAL A 344 24.92 -15.11 -4.90
C VAL A 344 24.03 -15.75 -5.98
N PRO A 345 24.44 -15.82 -7.27
CA PRO A 345 23.54 -16.20 -8.36
C PRO A 345 23.09 -17.68 -8.40
N HIS A 346 23.57 -18.57 -7.53
CA HIS A 346 23.25 -20.01 -7.56
C HIS A 346 23.15 -20.59 -6.14
N THR A 347 22.59 -21.80 -6.03
CA THR A 347 22.31 -22.61 -4.80
C THR A 347 22.86 -22.02 -3.50
N GLY A 348 21.97 -21.45 -2.66
CA GLY A 348 22.30 -20.85 -1.36
C GLY A 348 22.02 -19.35 -1.26
N GLY A 349 22.09 -18.62 -2.39
CA GLY A 349 21.82 -17.19 -2.46
C GLY A 349 20.35 -16.79 -2.25
N LEU A 350 20.14 -15.55 -1.79
CA LEU A 350 18.82 -14.94 -1.66
C LEU A 350 18.30 -14.43 -3.00
N HIS A 351 17.00 -14.61 -3.28
CA HIS A 351 16.38 -14.05 -4.47
C HIS A 351 16.19 -12.53 -4.33
N ARG A 352 15.97 -11.84 -5.46
CA ARG A 352 15.75 -10.39 -5.49
C ARG A 352 14.66 -9.93 -4.51
N ASP A 353 13.56 -10.68 -4.43
CA ASP A 353 12.45 -10.33 -3.56
C ASP A 353 12.83 -10.45 -2.08
N ASP A 354 13.65 -11.46 -1.72
CA ASP A 354 14.21 -11.58 -0.37
C ASP A 354 15.15 -10.41 -0.05
N LEU A 355 15.97 -9.96 -1.01
CA LEU A 355 16.83 -8.78 -0.85
C LEU A 355 15.99 -7.51 -0.62
N SER A 356 14.89 -7.35 -1.36
CA SER A 356 13.93 -6.26 -1.16
C SER A 356 13.36 -6.26 0.25
N TRP A 357 13.03 -7.43 0.78
CA TRP A 357 12.51 -7.55 2.14
C TRP A 357 13.55 -7.19 3.19
N VAL A 358 14.79 -7.64 3.05
CA VAL A 358 15.88 -7.28 3.96
C VAL A 358 16.12 -5.76 3.93
N ALA A 359 16.14 -5.15 2.74
CA ALA A 359 16.25 -3.70 2.60
C ALA A 359 15.10 -2.96 3.29
N GLU A 360 13.85 -3.39 3.05
CA GLU A 360 12.68 -2.78 3.67
C GLU A 360 12.74 -2.79 5.20
N GLN A 361 13.24 -3.88 5.80
CA GLN A 361 13.36 -3.97 7.26
C GLN A 361 14.46 -3.11 7.84
N ILE A 362 15.64 -3.09 7.21
CA ILE A 362 16.75 -2.23 7.63
C ILE A 362 16.34 -0.76 7.49
N ALA A 363 15.76 -0.41 6.34
CA ALA A 363 15.29 0.94 6.06
C ALA A 363 14.22 1.38 7.06
N ALA A 364 13.25 0.51 7.39
CA ALA A 364 12.23 0.79 8.41
C ALA A 364 12.87 1.14 9.76
N VAL A 365 13.89 0.40 10.22
CA VAL A 365 14.60 0.75 11.46
C VAL A 365 15.24 2.14 11.36
N TRP A 366 15.97 2.41 10.27
CA TRP A 366 16.61 3.72 10.06
C TRP A 366 15.61 4.86 9.99
N THR A 367 14.41 4.65 9.46
CA THR A 367 13.35 5.67 9.50
C THR A 367 12.86 5.95 10.91
N THR A 368 12.78 4.95 11.79
CA THR A 368 12.44 5.19 13.21
C THR A 368 13.51 6.01 13.94
N GLN A 369 14.71 6.10 13.37
CA GLN A 369 15.83 6.91 13.86
C GLN A 369 15.86 8.31 13.23
N GLY A 370 14.87 8.64 12.39
CA GLY A 370 14.75 9.94 11.74
C GLY A 370 15.39 10.05 10.36
N LEU A 371 15.90 8.95 9.78
CA LEU A 371 16.47 8.98 8.43
C LEU A 371 15.39 8.91 7.34
N VAL A 372 15.61 9.61 6.24
CA VAL A 372 14.80 9.55 5.02
C VAL A 372 15.45 8.55 4.09
N THR A 373 14.78 7.42 3.87
CA THR A 373 15.33 6.23 3.21
C THR A 373 14.52 5.86 1.96
N ALA A 374 15.22 5.37 0.95
CA ALA A 374 14.65 4.98 -0.33
C ALA A 374 15.11 3.58 -0.74
N ILE A 375 14.25 2.87 -1.48
CA ILE A 375 14.55 1.57 -2.08
C ILE A 375 14.25 1.65 -3.57
N ILE A 376 15.28 1.47 -4.40
CA ILE A 376 15.18 1.38 -5.84
C ILE A 376 15.24 -0.10 -6.24
N LEU A 377 14.17 -0.56 -6.88
CA LEU A 377 14.03 -1.91 -7.39
C LEU A 377 14.13 -1.87 -8.92
N ALA A 378 15.25 -2.35 -9.47
CA ALA A 378 15.37 -2.55 -10.90
C ALA A 378 14.66 -3.86 -11.28
N ARG A 379 13.69 -3.76 -12.18
CA ARG A 379 12.92 -4.90 -12.68
C ARG A 379 12.90 -4.82 -14.20
N ASP A 380 12.96 -5.96 -14.87
CA ASP A 380 12.45 -6.02 -16.24
C ASP A 380 11.05 -5.40 -16.23
N ARG A 381 10.79 -4.44 -17.14
CA ARG A 381 9.44 -3.88 -17.28
C ARG A 381 8.49 -5.06 -17.29
N ASP A 382 7.51 -5.07 -16.39
CA ASP A 382 6.50 -6.11 -16.32
C ASP A 382 5.73 -6.15 -17.66
N GLY A 383 6.31 -6.86 -18.63
CA GLY A 383 5.67 -7.32 -19.84
C GLY A 383 4.82 -8.51 -19.48
N TRP A 384 3.90 -8.34 -18.51
CA TRP A 384 2.95 -9.38 -18.22
C TRP A 384 1.89 -9.38 -19.32
N ILE A 385 2.18 -10.19 -20.32
CA ILE A 385 1.29 -10.63 -21.39
C ILE A 385 0.07 -11.25 -20.71
N GLY A 386 -1.06 -10.57 -20.86
CA GLY A 386 -2.32 -10.96 -20.25
C GLY A 386 -2.78 -12.33 -20.75
N PHE A 387 -3.13 -13.20 -19.82
CA PHE A 387 -4.16 -14.18 -20.10
C PHE A 387 -5.43 -13.40 -20.43
N ARG A 388 -5.81 -13.41 -21.71
CA ARG A 388 -7.07 -12.87 -22.17
C ARG A 388 -8.15 -13.71 -21.49
N ASP A 389 -8.78 -13.16 -20.46
CA ASP A 389 -9.98 -13.77 -19.90
C ASP A 389 -11.04 -13.77 -21.01
N HIS A 390 -11.29 -14.94 -21.60
CA HIS A 390 -12.25 -15.13 -22.68
C HIS A 390 -13.68 -14.75 -22.25
N GLY A 391 -13.93 -14.60 -20.95
CA GLY A 391 -15.17 -14.09 -20.39
C GLY A 391 -15.31 -12.56 -20.41
N LYS A 392 -14.25 -11.78 -20.72
CA LYS A 392 -14.29 -10.32 -20.72
C LYS A 392 -14.34 -9.76 -22.15
N PRO A 393 -15.09 -8.65 -22.40
CA PRO A 393 -15.11 -8.01 -23.70
C PRO A 393 -13.72 -7.45 -24.05
N ALA A 394 -13.39 -7.36 -25.35
CA ALA A 394 -12.04 -7.00 -25.81
C ALA A 394 -11.52 -5.68 -25.22
N TRP A 395 -12.40 -4.68 -25.06
CA TRP A 395 -12.05 -3.39 -24.46
C TRP A 395 -11.65 -3.50 -22.98
N ALA A 396 -12.19 -4.49 -22.25
CA ALA A 396 -11.84 -4.74 -20.86
C ALA A 396 -10.50 -5.47 -20.68
N THR A 397 -9.91 -5.99 -21.77
CA THR A 397 -8.58 -6.62 -21.75
C THR A 397 -7.50 -5.81 -22.49
N ALA A 398 -7.88 -4.70 -23.12
CA ALA A 398 -6.94 -3.82 -23.80
C ALA A 398 -5.98 -3.13 -22.80
N PRO A 399 -4.77 -2.76 -23.26
CA PRO A 399 -3.78 -2.09 -22.43
C PRO A 399 -4.22 -0.65 -22.11
N VAL A 400 -4.10 -0.26 -20.85
CA VAL A 400 -4.28 1.13 -20.38
C VAL A 400 -3.02 1.93 -20.73
N PRO A 401 -3.12 3.23 -21.06
CA PRO A 401 -1.94 4.08 -21.29
C PRO A 401 -0.87 3.97 -20.19
N GLY A 402 0.40 3.95 -20.61
CA GLY A 402 1.54 3.84 -19.70
C GLY A 402 1.84 5.15 -18.97
N ALA A 403 2.17 5.06 -17.69
CA ALA A 403 2.68 6.15 -16.85
C ALA A 403 4.10 5.83 -16.38
N VAL A 404 4.93 6.86 -16.18
CA VAL A 404 6.22 6.73 -15.50
C VAL A 404 5.96 6.39 -14.03
N GLU A 405 6.71 5.44 -13.47
CA GLU A 405 6.63 5.18 -12.03
C GLU A 405 7.27 6.32 -11.25
N GLY A 406 6.53 6.93 -10.33
CA GLY A 406 7.05 7.89 -9.37
C GLY A 406 7.42 7.23 -8.04
N TRP A 407 8.11 7.99 -7.18
CA TRP A 407 8.39 7.61 -5.80
C TRP A 407 7.11 7.31 -5.01
N ARG A 408 7.14 6.23 -4.24
CA ARG A 408 6.00 5.72 -3.48
C ARG A 408 6.35 5.58 -2.02
N ARG A 409 5.49 6.05 -1.15
CA ARG A 409 5.62 5.81 0.28
C ARG A 409 5.31 4.34 0.59
N LEU A 410 6.18 3.67 1.34
CA LEU A 410 6.00 2.28 1.75
C LEU A 410 5.29 2.14 3.09
N ARG A 411 5.53 3.05 4.03
CA ARG A 411 4.91 3.07 5.36
C ARG A 411 4.84 4.50 5.87
N ILE A 412 3.93 4.76 6.81
CA ILE A 412 3.99 5.98 7.62
C ILE A 412 5.09 5.76 8.67
N ALA A 413 6.06 6.67 8.71
CA ALA A 413 7.13 6.68 9.68
C ALA A 413 6.99 7.89 10.62
N PRO A 414 7.47 7.81 11.87
CA PRO A 414 7.49 8.96 12.76
C PRO A 414 8.42 10.05 12.20
N PRO A 415 7.99 11.34 12.17
CA PRO A 415 8.84 12.42 11.71
C PRO A 415 10.14 12.52 12.54
N PRO A 416 11.29 12.87 11.93
CA PRO A 416 11.47 13.31 10.53
C PRO A 416 11.71 12.16 9.54
N GLY A 417 11.63 10.90 9.95
CA GLY A 417 11.94 9.77 9.08
C GLY A 417 10.89 9.52 8.00
N GLU A 418 11.33 9.00 6.85
CA GLU A 418 10.47 8.68 5.72
C GLU A 418 10.96 7.43 4.97
N LEU A 419 10.05 6.60 4.48
CA LEU A 419 10.37 5.37 3.75
C LEU A 419 9.71 5.36 2.37
N TRP A 420 10.52 5.34 1.33
CA TRP A 420 10.09 5.41 -0.05
C TRP A 420 10.60 4.25 -0.90
N SER A 421 9.90 3.95 -1.99
CA SER A 421 10.33 3.00 -3.01
C SER A 421 10.07 3.53 -4.42
N LEU A 422 10.87 3.04 -5.36
CA LEU A 422 10.75 3.31 -6.78
C LEU A 422 11.07 2.02 -7.53
N ASN A 423 10.21 1.60 -8.46
CA ASN A 423 10.61 0.59 -9.45
C ASN A 423 11.02 1.29 -10.73
N VAL A 424 12.15 0.86 -11.27
CA VAL A 424 12.69 1.33 -12.56
C VAL A 424 12.85 0.12 -13.47
N SER A 425 12.87 0.35 -14.78
CA SER A 425 13.28 -0.73 -15.68
C SER A 425 14.73 -1.11 -15.40
N ASP A 426 15.14 -2.33 -15.78
CA ASP A 426 16.53 -2.78 -15.64
C ASP A 426 17.48 -2.13 -16.67
N ASP A 427 17.17 -0.92 -17.11
CA ASP A 427 17.98 -0.09 -17.98
C ASP A 427 18.93 0.79 -17.16
N ASP A 428 20.22 0.78 -17.52
CA ASP A 428 21.24 1.50 -16.76
C ASP A 428 20.99 3.01 -16.75
N GLU A 429 20.47 3.61 -17.82
CA GLU A 429 20.18 5.07 -17.85
C GLU A 429 19.04 5.43 -16.91
N GLU A 430 17.95 4.66 -16.90
CA GLU A 430 16.84 4.85 -15.95
C GLU A 430 17.31 4.70 -14.49
N ILE A 431 18.17 3.72 -14.21
CA ILE A 431 18.74 3.50 -12.86
C ILE A 431 19.66 4.65 -12.45
N VAL A 432 20.54 5.12 -13.35
CA VAL A 432 21.44 6.26 -13.09
C VAL A 432 20.63 7.52 -12.78
N GLY A 433 19.59 7.80 -13.56
CA GLY A 433 18.69 8.93 -13.33
C GLY A 433 18.00 8.86 -11.97
N ALA A 434 17.46 7.68 -11.62
CA ALA A 434 16.81 7.43 -10.34
C ALA A 434 17.76 7.57 -9.15
N LEU A 435 19.00 7.07 -9.25
CA LEU A 435 20.02 7.22 -8.22
C LEU A 435 20.42 8.68 -8.04
N ALA A 436 20.63 9.42 -9.13
CA ALA A 436 20.99 10.84 -9.06
C ALA A 436 19.89 11.67 -8.38
N GLU A 437 18.62 11.38 -8.67
CA GLU A 437 17.50 11.98 -7.96
C GLU A 437 17.48 11.56 -6.48
N ALA A 438 17.65 10.26 -6.21
CA ALA A 438 17.57 9.72 -4.87
C ALA A 438 18.66 10.28 -3.94
N ARG A 439 19.89 10.44 -4.43
CA ARG A 439 21.01 11.02 -3.67
C ARG A 439 20.74 12.45 -3.23
N ARG A 440 19.94 13.22 -3.97
CA ARG A 440 19.56 14.59 -3.59
C ARG A 440 18.45 14.63 -2.53
N ARG A 441 17.65 13.57 -2.41
CA ARG A 441 16.42 13.55 -1.62
C ARG A 441 16.51 12.71 -0.34
N PHE A 442 17.26 11.61 -0.36
CA PHE A 442 17.26 10.61 0.71
C PHE A 442 18.64 10.48 1.35
N ASP A 443 18.68 10.24 2.66
CA ASP A 443 19.92 10.03 3.42
C ASP A 443 20.55 8.67 3.10
N ARG A 444 19.72 7.64 2.85
CA ARG A 444 20.13 6.27 2.53
C ARG A 444 19.29 5.72 1.39
N VAL A 445 19.95 5.20 0.36
CA VAL A 445 19.31 4.66 -0.84
C VAL A 445 19.75 3.21 -1.03
N PHE A 446 18.83 2.26 -0.94
CA PHE A 446 19.08 0.88 -1.31
C PHE A 446 18.84 0.68 -2.80
N LEU A 447 19.79 0.03 -3.48
CA LEU A 447 19.65 -0.41 -4.87
C LEU A 447 19.63 -1.94 -4.92
N ILE A 448 18.61 -2.49 -5.57
CA ILE A 448 18.44 -3.93 -5.74
C ILE A 448 18.17 -4.20 -7.22
N LYS A 449 19.06 -4.97 -7.84
CA LYS A 449 18.97 -5.40 -9.25
C LYS A 449 18.75 -6.91 -9.34
N ARG A 450 18.65 -7.44 -10.56
CA ARG A 450 18.64 -8.87 -10.81
C ARG A 450 19.97 -9.51 -10.39
N ASN A 451 19.91 -10.71 -9.82
CA ASN A 451 21.11 -11.43 -9.35
C ASN A 451 21.81 -12.23 -10.47
N ASP A 452 21.13 -12.47 -11.60
CA ASP A 452 21.57 -13.45 -12.61
C ASP A 452 22.59 -12.87 -13.63
N ASP A 453 22.60 -11.54 -13.83
CA ASP A 453 23.33 -10.88 -14.93
C ASP A 453 24.63 -10.17 -14.50
N TRP A 454 25.26 -10.65 -13.42
CA TRP A 454 26.47 -10.07 -12.81
C TRP A 454 27.67 -9.91 -13.75
N ARG A 455 27.73 -10.63 -14.88
CA ARG A 455 28.89 -10.61 -15.79
C ARG A 455 29.01 -9.33 -16.62
N TRP A 456 27.89 -8.64 -16.89
CA TRP A 456 27.81 -7.52 -17.84
C TRP A 456 27.54 -6.15 -17.20
N GLU A 457 27.03 -6.11 -15.96
CA GLU A 457 26.47 -4.90 -15.33
C GLU A 457 27.46 -4.00 -14.54
N GLU A 458 28.70 -4.45 -14.30
CA GLU A 458 29.57 -3.80 -13.30
C GLU A 458 30.35 -2.55 -13.77
N HIS A 459 30.27 -2.18 -15.05
CA HIS A 459 31.03 -1.04 -15.58
C HIS A 459 30.36 0.31 -15.32
N SER A 460 29.05 0.43 -15.53
CA SER A 460 28.32 1.71 -15.48
C SER A 460 27.93 2.11 -14.03
N LEU A 461 27.30 1.20 -13.29
CA LEU A 461 26.63 1.53 -12.02
C LEU A 461 27.52 1.45 -10.78
N GLY A 462 28.59 0.66 -10.80
CA GLY A 462 29.43 0.47 -9.62
C GLY A 462 30.18 1.72 -9.16
N ARG A 463 30.18 2.80 -9.96
CA ARG A 463 30.74 4.12 -9.56
C ARG A 463 29.73 4.96 -8.78
N LEU A 464 28.44 4.62 -8.84
CA LEU A 464 27.35 5.34 -8.20
C LEU A 464 26.92 4.72 -6.87
N THR A 465 27.51 3.58 -6.50
CA THR A 465 27.26 2.86 -5.26
C THR A 465 28.42 3.10 -4.28
N ASP A 466 28.12 3.66 -3.11
CA ASP A 466 29.12 3.96 -2.09
C ASP A 466 29.45 2.72 -1.24
N VAL A 467 28.44 1.84 -1.05
CA VAL A 467 28.54 0.61 -0.25
C VAL A 467 28.00 -0.56 -1.06
N ARG A 468 28.73 -1.68 -1.09
CA ARG A 468 28.28 -2.94 -1.72
C ARG A 468 28.23 -4.05 -0.69
N ILE A 469 27.04 -4.58 -0.46
CA ILE A 469 26.78 -5.63 0.54
C ILE A 469 26.31 -6.88 -0.17
N LEU A 470 27.07 -7.96 -0.01
CA LEU A 470 26.66 -9.29 -0.43
C LEU A 470 25.75 -9.87 0.66
N VAL A 471 24.50 -10.16 0.34
CA VAL A 471 23.56 -10.76 1.29
C VAL A 471 23.47 -12.26 1.04
N HIS A 472 23.69 -13.05 2.08
CA HIS A 472 23.73 -14.50 2.02
C HIS A 472 22.92 -15.12 3.15
N ARG A 473 22.43 -16.35 3.00
CA ARG A 473 21.84 -17.10 4.11
C ARG A 473 22.92 -17.43 5.14
N ALA A 474 22.59 -17.38 6.42
CA ALA A 474 23.53 -17.76 7.47
C ALA A 474 23.65 -19.28 7.52
N GLU A 475 24.61 -19.82 6.76
CA GLU A 475 24.96 -21.23 6.81
C GLU A 475 25.93 -21.50 7.97
N PRO A 476 25.81 -22.65 8.67
CA PRO A 476 26.74 -23.02 9.74
C PRO A 476 28.18 -23.13 9.24
N TYR A 477 29.15 -22.70 10.05
CA TYR A 477 30.55 -22.93 9.75
C TYR A 477 30.93 -24.39 10.01
N GLU A 478 31.53 -25.04 9.02
CA GLU A 478 31.92 -26.44 9.13
C GLU A 478 33.03 -26.57 10.17
N ARG A 479 32.81 -27.39 11.21
CA ARG A 479 33.76 -27.58 12.31
C ARG A 479 34.56 -28.88 12.17
N ARG A 480 34.05 -29.81 11.36
CA ARG A 480 34.65 -31.12 11.15
C ARG A 480 34.36 -31.61 9.75
N LEU A 481 35.36 -32.22 9.13
CA LEU A 481 35.23 -32.96 7.88
C LEU A 481 35.08 -34.44 8.19
N LEU A 482 34.02 -35.06 7.68
CA LEU A 482 33.89 -36.51 7.72
C LEU A 482 34.78 -37.10 6.63
N LEU A 483 35.78 -37.89 7.01
CA LEU A 483 36.58 -38.62 6.04
C LEU A 483 35.79 -39.82 5.50
N PRO A 484 35.95 -40.19 4.21
CA PRO A 484 35.37 -41.41 3.69
C PRO A 484 35.81 -42.60 4.55
N ALA A 485 34.84 -43.44 4.97
CA ALA A 485 35.14 -44.63 5.76
C ALA A 485 35.91 -45.64 4.89
N GLU A 486 37.24 -45.62 4.97
CA GLU A 486 38.04 -46.72 4.46
C GLU A 486 37.91 -47.91 5.42
N SER A 487 37.18 -48.93 4.96
CA SER A 487 37.28 -50.31 5.45
C SER A 487 37.14 -50.52 6.97
N GLY A 488 35.96 -50.21 7.53
CA GLY A 488 35.47 -50.87 8.75
C GLY A 488 36.00 -50.36 10.10
N GLN A 489 36.61 -49.19 10.15
CA GLN A 489 36.81 -48.44 11.41
C GLN A 489 35.88 -47.23 11.49
N ASP A 490 35.54 -46.84 12.72
CA ASP A 490 34.65 -45.72 13.04
C ASP A 490 34.99 -44.46 12.23
N THR A 491 33.96 -43.69 11.89
CA THR A 491 34.05 -42.51 11.02
C THR A 491 34.98 -41.47 11.64
N ASP A 492 36.24 -41.43 11.21
CA ASP A 492 37.22 -40.47 11.73
C ASP A 492 36.92 -39.07 11.16
N ALA A 493 36.68 -38.13 12.05
CA ALA A 493 36.30 -36.76 11.70
C ALA A 493 37.47 -35.82 11.97
N VAL A 494 37.96 -35.12 10.94
CA VAL A 494 39.03 -34.14 11.09
C VAL A 494 38.44 -32.84 11.58
N MET A 495 38.86 -32.38 12.77
CA MET A 495 38.46 -31.09 13.32
C MET A 495 39.15 -29.96 12.56
N LEU A 496 38.37 -28.98 12.11
CA LEU A 496 38.86 -27.82 11.39
C LEU A 496 39.23 -26.69 12.35
N THR A 497 40.37 -26.05 12.09
CA THR A 497 40.69 -24.75 12.70
C THR A 497 39.77 -23.65 12.13
N PRO A 498 39.61 -22.51 12.83
CA PRO A 498 38.82 -21.40 12.29
C PRO A 498 39.29 -20.90 10.91
N ALA A 499 40.60 -20.95 10.64
CA ALA A 499 41.16 -20.55 9.35
C ALA A 499 40.81 -21.52 8.22
N GLU A 500 40.87 -22.83 8.49
CA GLU A 500 40.49 -23.89 7.54
C GLU A 500 38.98 -23.87 7.27
N SER A 501 38.17 -23.72 8.33
CA SER A 501 36.72 -23.57 8.24
C SER A 501 36.33 -22.34 7.41
N ALA A 502 36.99 -21.19 7.63
CA ALA A 502 36.78 -19.98 6.84
C ALA A 502 37.11 -20.18 5.35
N MET A 503 38.25 -20.82 5.03
CA MET A 503 38.63 -21.12 3.65
C MET A 503 37.64 -22.07 2.98
N GLN A 504 37.25 -23.14 3.67
CA GLN A 504 36.32 -24.13 3.18
C GLN A 504 34.94 -23.52 2.92
N TRP A 505 34.39 -22.77 3.90
CA TRP A 505 33.12 -22.08 3.76
C TRP A 505 33.14 -21.12 2.56
N ARG A 506 34.22 -20.33 2.43
CA ARG A 506 34.39 -19.44 1.27
C ARG A 506 34.44 -20.21 -0.04
N GLN A 507 35.11 -21.36 -0.10
CA GLN A 507 35.19 -22.16 -1.31
C GLN A 507 33.85 -22.82 -1.66
N GLN A 508 33.10 -23.28 -0.67
CA GLN A 508 31.78 -23.89 -0.83
C GLN A 508 30.74 -22.86 -1.28
N GLU A 509 30.61 -21.75 -0.55
CA GLU A 509 29.56 -20.75 -0.74
C GLU A 509 29.92 -19.71 -1.81
N LEU A 510 31.20 -19.31 -1.89
CA LEU A 510 31.66 -18.25 -2.77
C LEU A 510 32.66 -18.72 -3.84
N GLY A 511 33.06 -20.00 -3.89
CA GLY A 511 34.15 -20.45 -4.77
C GLY A 511 33.88 -20.28 -6.27
N ARG A 512 32.61 -20.15 -6.67
CA ARG A 512 32.18 -19.86 -8.05
C ARG A 512 31.84 -18.38 -8.28
N TRP A 513 31.95 -17.57 -7.24
CA TRP A 513 31.61 -16.15 -7.22
C TRP A 513 32.87 -15.32 -6.97
N THR A 514 33.18 -14.41 -7.89
CA THR A 514 34.30 -13.49 -7.74
C THR A 514 33.83 -12.09 -8.12
N SER A 515 33.81 -11.18 -7.15
CA SER A 515 33.49 -9.78 -7.45
C SER A 515 34.66 -9.11 -8.17
N LYS A 516 34.36 -8.32 -9.21
CA LYS A 516 35.38 -7.50 -9.88
C LYS A 516 35.67 -6.19 -9.14
N ARG A 517 34.90 -5.85 -8.10
CA ARG A 517 35.10 -4.67 -7.25
C ARG A 517 35.14 -5.06 -5.77
N PRO A 518 35.79 -4.26 -4.90
CA PRO A 518 35.78 -4.54 -3.48
C PRO A 518 34.34 -4.49 -2.93
N LEU A 519 33.96 -5.56 -2.21
CA LEU A 519 32.77 -5.52 -1.36
C LEU A 519 33.08 -4.71 -0.11
N SER A 520 32.08 -4.01 0.42
CA SER A 520 32.15 -3.47 1.77
C SER A 520 32.04 -4.58 2.82
N GLY A 521 31.35 -5.67 2.49
CA GLY A 521 31.28 -6.89 3.29
C GLY A 521 30.03 -7.71 3.02
N MET A 522 29.75 -8.65 3.91
CA MET A 522 28.65 -9.61 3.79
C MET A 522 27.63 -9.47 4.91
N LEU A 523 26.34 -9.48 4.58
CA LEU A 523 25.24 -9.55 5.54
C LEU A 523 24.65 -10.96 5.53
N LEU A 524 24.72 -11.65 6.67
CA LEU A 524 24.16 -13.00 6.80
C LEU A 524 22.71 -12.92 7.28
N VAL A 525 21.82 -13.71 6.69
CA VAL A 525 20.40 -13.74 7.06
C VAL A 525 20.10 -15.05 7.80
N ASN A 526 19.79 -14.93 9.09
CA ASN A 526 19.49 -16.07 9.96
C ASN A 526 18.15 -16.71 9.58
N PRO A 527 18.02 -18.04 9.59
CA PRO A 527 16.74 -18.71 9.36
C PRO A 527 15.69 -18.28 10.40
N ALA A 528 14.44 -18.10 9.97
CA ALA A 528 13.37 -17.50 10.79
C ALA A 528 13.05 -18.27 12.09
N SER A 529 13.43 -19.55 12.17
CA SER A 529 13.23 -20.43 13.33
C SER A 529 14.38 -20.43 14.34
N GLN A 530 15.46 -19.68 14.09
CA GLN A 530 16.72 -19.81 14.80
C GLN A 530 17.33 -18.44 15.13
N ASP A 531 17.35 -18.06 16.41
CA ASP A 531 18.22 -16.99 16.92
C ASP A 531 19.60 -17.60 17.21
N VAL A 532 20.33 -17.96 16.16
CA VAL A 532 21.69 -18.49 16.30
C VAL A 532 22.62 -17.30 16.50
N GLN A 533 22.94 -17.04 17.76
CA GLN A 533 24.03 -16.16 18.14
C GLN A 533 25.35 -16.88 17.84
N PRO A 534 26.31 -16.23 17.16
CA PRO A 534 27.60 -16.83 16.87
C PRO A 534 28.35 -17.12 18.17
N ASP A 535 28.92 -18.31 18.29
CA ASP A 535 29.79 -18.65 19.41
C ASP A 535 31.24 -18.17 19.17
N ASN A 536 32.15 -18.45 20.11
CA ASN A 536 33.55 -18.02 20.00
C ASN A 536 34.26 -18.60 18.76
N PHE A 537 33.88 -19.81 18.32
CA PHE A 537 34.46 -20.40 17.12
C PHE A 537 33.97 -19.66 15.88
N ASP A 538 32.66 -19.40 15.80
CA ASP A 538 32.06 -18.68 14.68
C ASP A 538 32.65 -17.27 14.56
N VAL A 539 32.84 -16.56 15.68
CA VAL A 539 33.50 -15.24 15.69
C VAL A 539 34.95 -15.32 15.18
N ALA A 540 35.69 -16.37 15.54
CA ALA A 540 37.04 -16.58 15.04
C ALA A 540 37.05 -16.85 13.52
N VAL A 541 36.12 -17.66 13.01
CA VAL A 541 35.94 -17.90 11.57
C VAL A 541 35.61 -16.60 10.84
N GLU A 542 34.68 -15.79 11.36
CA GLU A 542 34.32 -14.49 10.79
C GLU A 542 35.52 -13.50 10.73
N ASN A 543 36.41 -13.54 11.72
CA ASN A 543 37.65 -12.75 11.71
C ASN A 543 38.62 -13.22 10.62
N GLU A 544 38.75 -14.52 10.38
CA GLU A 544 39.58 -15.05 9.27
C GLU A 544 38.94 -14.74 7.91
N LEU A 545 37.62 -14.83 7.77
CA LEU A 545 36.90 -14.39 6.57
C LEU A 545 37.15 -12.91 6.25
N ALA A 546 37.22 -12.05 7.28
CA ALA A 546 37.57 -10.65 7.11
C ALA A 546 39.01 -10.48 6.57
N ARG A 547 39.98 -11.26 7.06
CA ARG A 547 41.36 -11.26 6.55
C ARG A 547 41.46 -11.72 5.10
N TYR A 548 40.59 -12.63 4.68
CA TYR A 548 40.49 -13.04 3.28
C TYR A 548 39.76 -12.02 2.38
N GLY A 549 39.30 -10.88 2.91
CA GLY A 549 38.62 -9.84 2.15
C GLY A 549 37.10 -10.03 2.02
N THR A 550 36.51 -10.86 2.88
CA THR A 550 35.05 -11.10 2.96
C THR A 550 34.56 -10.81 4.39
N PRO A 551 34.65 -9.55 4.88
CA PRO A 551 34.24 -9.23 6.24
C PRO A 551 32.73 -9.39 6.42
N ILE A 552 32.32 -10.09 7.47
CA ILE A 552 30.90 -10.14 7.86
C ILE A 552 30.54 -8.79 8.48
N LEU A 553 29.48 -8.15 8.01
CA LEU A 553 28.93 -6.87 8.50
C LEU A 553 27.87 -7.06 9.58
N GLY A 554 27.29 -8.26 9.66
CA GLY A 554 26.33 -8.59 10.71
C GLY A 554 25.45 -9.78 10.30
N ARG A 555 24.55 -10.12 11.23
CA ARG A 555 23.49 -11.12 11.03
C ARG A 555 22.14 -10.42 11.17
N PHE A 556 21.25 -10.64 10.21
CA PHE A 556 19.91 -10.07 10.18
C PHE A 556 18.87 -11.19 10.32
N PRO A 557 17.80 -11.03 11.12
CA PRO A 557 16.81 -12.09 11.26
C PRO A 557 15.92 -12.18 10.01
N ALA A 558 15.64 -13.39 9.52
CA ALA A 558 14.71 -13.57 8.40
C ALA A 558 13.25 -13.38 8.83
N ASN A 559 12.43 -12.94 7.87
CA ASN A 559 10.98 -13.03 7.97
C ASN A 559 10.47 -14.44 7.73
N ARG A 560 9.28 -14.71 8.26
CA ARG A 560 8.46 -15.84 7.81
C ARG A 560 8.07 -15.66 6.34
N PRO A 561 7.85 -16.75 5.59
CA PRO A 561 7.34 -16.68 4.22
C PRO A 561 6.10 -15.79 4.16
N ILE A 562 6.12 -14.79 3.29
CA ILE A 562 4.98 -13.90 3.08
C ILE A 562 3.98 -14.61 2.17
N ALA A 563 2.73 -14.69 2.60
CA ALA A 563 1.67 -15.14 1.72
C ALA A 563 1.44 -14.10 0.63
N HIS A 564 1.56 -14.50 -0.63
CA HIS A 564 1.24 -13.68 -1.79
C HIS A 564 -0.19 -13.99 -2.28
N GLY A 565 -0.93 -12.96 -2.69
CA GLY A 565 -2.26 -13.14 -3.27
C GLY A 565 -3.08 -11.85 -3.31
N PRO A 566 -4.26 -11.87 -3.96
CA PRO A 566 -5.17 -10.72 -4.00
C PRO A 566 -5.57 -10.28 -2.58
N GLY A 567 -5.41 -9.00 -2.27
CA GLY A 567 -5.70 -8.46 -0.94
C GLY A 567 -4.64 -8.73 0.13
N LEU A 568 -3.56 -9.45 -0.21
CA LEU A 568 -2.40 -9.62 0.66
C LEU A 568 -1.31 -8.62 0.26
N SER A 569 -0.65 -8.04 1.26
CA SER A 569 0.43 -7.10 1.00
C SER A 569 1.71 -7.82 0.54
N PRO A 570 2.38 -7.30 -0.51
CA PRO A 570 3.64 -7.84 -0.98
C PRO A 570 4.83 -7.48 -0.05
N HIS A 571 4.61 -6.61 0.94
CA HIS A 571 5.66 -6.11 1.82
C HIS A 571 5.68 -6.88 3.15
N PRO A 572 6.85 -7.26 3.68
CA PRO A 572 6.98 -7.88 4.99
C PRO A 572 6.53 -6.92 6.11
N PRO A 573 6.13 -7.47 7.27
CA PRO A 573 6.02 -6.68 8.48
C PRO A 573 7.40 -6.16 8.90
N THR A 574 7.42 -4.96 9.44
CA THR A 574 8.60 -4.22 9.85
C THR A 574 8.40 -3.63 11.26
N VAL A 575 9.43 -2.96 11.79
CA VAL A 575 9.32 -2.24 13.08
C VAL A 575 8.31 -1.09 13.08
N LEU A 576 7.81 -0.69 11.91
CA LEU A 576 6.76 0.33 11.74
C LEU A 576 5.35 -0.26 11.86
N ASP A 577 5.22 -1.59 11.88
CA ASP A 577 3.96 -2.33 12.04
C ASP A 577 3.75 -2.74 13.51
N PRO A 578 2.59 -3.32 13.90
CA PRO A 578 2.41 -3.91 15.22
C PRO A 578 3.42 -5.02 15.52
N GLN A 579 3.79 -5.17 16.78
CA GLN A 579 4.83 -6.11 17.19
C GLN A 579 4.47 -7.55 16.78
N THR A 580 5.33 -8.15 15.98
CA THR A 580 5.26 -9.56 15.58
C THR A 580 6.12 -10.43 16.50
N ASP A 581 5.73 -11.71 16.64
CA ASP A 581 6.48 -12.67 17.46
C ASP A 581 7.89 -12.92 16.91
N GLN A 582 8.05 -13.01 15.59
CA GLN A 582 9.32 -13.30 14.91
C GLN A 582 9.35 -12.73 13.48
N PRO A 583 10.39 -11.94 13.11
CA PRO A 583 11.41 -11.38 13.99
C PRO A 583 10.80 -10.33 14.94
N THR A 584 11.34 -10.25 16.15
CA THR A 584 10.93 -9.20 17.10
C THR A 584 11.49 -7.85 16.66
N HIS A 585 10.82 -6.75 17.07
CA HIS A 585 11.33 -5.40 16.82
C HIS A 585 12.74 -5.20 17.38
N ALA A 586 13.01 -5.74 18.58
CA ALA A 586 14.32 -5.63 19.21
C ALA A 586 15.43 -6.31 18.40
N GLN A 587 15.16 -7.48 17.83
CA GLN A 587 16.11 -8.18 16.96
C GLN A 587 16.40 -7.37 15.68
N MET A 588 15.36 -6.86 15.01
CA MET A 588 15.52 -6.01 13.82
C MET A 588 16.34 -4.75 14.13
N VAL A 589 16.00 -4.04 15.22
CA VAL A 589 16.70 -2.82 15.64
C VAL A 589 18.16 -3.11 15.97
N THR A 590 18.43 -4.18 16.71
CA THR A 590 19.80 -4.57 17.10
C THR A 590 20.64 -4.89 15.87
N ALA A 591 20.10 -5.67 14.93
CA ALA A 591 20.80 -6.06 13.71
C ALA A 591 21.08 -4.85 12.80
N ALA A 592 20.11 -3.96 12.57
CA ALA A 592 20.28 -2.77 11.76
C ALA A 592 21.29 -1.77 12.40
N ASN A 593 21.29 -1.65 13.73
CA ASN A 593 22.26 -0.82 14.45
C ASN A 593 23.68 -1.40 14.41
N ALA A 594 23.82 -2.72 14.49
CA ALA A 594 25.11 -3.39 14.33
C ALA A 594 25.68 -3.15 12.93
N LEU A 595 24.83 -3.31 11.90
CA LEU A 595 25.20 -3.02 10.51
C LEU A 595 25.66 -1.56 10.32
N ALA A 596 24.87 -0.59 10.81
CA ALA A 596 25.20 0.83 10.69
C ALA A 596 26.55 1.18 11.35
N ARG A 597 26.83 0.62 12.54
CA ARG A 597 28.12 0.85 13.24
C ARG A 597 29.32 0.29 12.47
N ARG A 598 29.18 -0.84 11.77
CA ARG A 598 30.27 -1.39 10.95
C ARG A 598 30.48 -0.62 9.65
N LEU A 599 29.41 -0.12 9.05
CA LEU A 599 29.49 0.69 7.83
C LEU A 599 30.02 2.11 8.08
N TRP A 600 29.69 2.69 9.23
CA TRP A 600 30.03 4.08 9.57
C TRP A 600 30.52 4.21 11.02
N PRO A 601 31.72 3.68 11.35
CA PRO A 601 32.23 3.65 12.73
C PRO A 601 32.39 5.05 13.36
N ASP A 602 32.64 6.08 12.56
CA ASP A 602 32.83 7.46 13.03
C ASP A 602 31.51 8.25 13.17
N SER A 603 30.39 7.68 12.75
CA SER A 603 29.09 8.36 12.81
C SER A 603 28.40 8.12 14.15
N ARG A 604 28.15 9.20 14.90
CA ARG A 604 27.37 9.18 16.15
C ARG A 604 25.88 8.95 15.86
N LEU A 605 25.50 7.77 15.39
CA LEU A 605 24.09 7.36 15.23
C LEU A 605 23.52 6.63 16.47
N ALA A 606 24.17 6.76 17.62
CA ALA A 606 23.70 6.18 18.88
C ALA A 606 23.73 7.24 19.99
N SER A 607 22.63 7.96 20.18
CA SER A 607 22.25 8.44 21.51
C SER A 607 21.14 7.54 22.03
N GLU A 608 21.32 7.10 23.27
CA GLU A 608 20.49 6.16 24.05
C GLU A 608 18.97 6.27 23.82
N PRO A 609 18.22 5.17 23.99
CA PRO A 609 16.76 5.27 24.07
C PRO A 609 16.38 6.27 25.19
N PRO A 610 15.36 7.12 24.99
CA PRO A 610 14.92 8.02 26.04
C PRO A 610 14.53 7.19 27.26
N LYS A 611 15.22 7.42 28.39
CA LYS A 611 14.82 6.89 29.69
C LYS A 611 13.34 7.23 29.90
N ALA A 612 12.53 6.21 30.18
CA ALA A 612 11.15 6.40 30.57
C ALA A 612 11.08 7.44 31.71
N PRO A 613 10.10 8.35 31.71
CA PRO A 613 9.91 9.26 32.82
C PRO A 613 9.67 8.43 34.08
N THR A 614 10.56 8.58 35.04
CA THR A 614 10.43 8.03 36.39
C THR A 614 9.13 8.56 36.98
N THR A 615 8.16 7.67 37.15
CA THR A 615 6.99 7.93 37.99
C THR A 615 7.48 8.15 39.43
N PRO A 616 7.09 9.24 40.10
CA PRO A 616 7.36 9.38 41.51
C PRO A 616 6.53 8.33 42.26
N VAL A 617 7.21 7.43 42.95
CA VAL A 617 6.62 6.53 43.94
C VAL A 617 6.14 7.41 45.10
N THR A 618 4.84 7.67 45.16
CA THR A 618 4.19 8.03 46.42
C THR A 618 4.01 6.76 47.23
N SER A 619 4.86 6.58 48.25
CA SER A 619 4.59 5.64 49.34
C SER A 619 3.38 6.12 50.14
N PRO A 620 2.55 5.20 50.67
CA PRO A 620 1.43 5.57 51.50
C PRO A 620 1.90 5.84 52.93
N SER A 621 1.51 6.99 53.48
CA SER A 621 1.30 7.25 54.91
C SER A 621 0.34 8.41 55.05
#